data_AF-A0A7Z9BQ22-F1
#
_entry.id   AF-A0A7Z9BQ22-F1
#
_cell.length_a   1.000
_cell.length_b   1.000
_cell.length_c   1.000
_cell.angle_alpha   90.00
_cell.angle_beta   90.00
_cell.angle_gamma   90.00
#
_symmetry.space_group_name_H-M   'P 1'
#
loop_
_entity.id
_entity.type
_entity.pdbx_description
1 polymer ?
#
loop_
_entity_poly.entity_id
_entity_poly.type
_entity_poly.pdbx_seq_one_letter_code
_entity_poly.pdbx_strand_id
1 'polypeptide(L)'
;MDTFTRFLEWFPHRFHWIYKPAWGRWTTETKYPISDGVLIKKWENPLEIVGVRFGKLTRYAMLDIDKGSPYHPKNGGDIPGLLNTLEFMGFHRHILIQSSDSYGLHIYLPLPAPVPTFKLAVALKNFLTNNGFTVRSAHLEIFPNVKAYSFDKITDYNGHRLPLQPQSGSCVLDPDNLFPSSNGFNLDFFLKLMDWGAAGQDFPVIQDFINNAKLSRHQRPDSLSANAAKWRQDLESSLERGWTGDGQTNEILKNLLKIGAVFHHLVGENLVNWMVATSESLPGFKKWCDHQNDLIKRCREWVSCNDSHQYYKAYCSRPQRVVPHEEVFVLDANERLRQEARNRISLCAKAIAGQAITTVRGFITALKEKSLELFGTAPSTATLYKHRDIWEGYETADVELDTAIIEDSLETENNEELGRFTPPLNEGFVNPKILQKTGGVGGGFEDNTNVPRVANRIEKAKALVDERVRKFREKLGLCDSHTSSDSQKNSPIDQDITGTDSVLDRGYLEFLSSELSLEFVSNVPRNIAEAIASSLWADIQKFEDLCHDEIS
;
A
#
# COMPACT_ATOMS: atom_id res chain seq x y z
N MET A 1 -38.82 -14.65 2.73
CA MET A 1 -37.69 -14.39 3.65
C MET A 1 -37.76 -12.94 4.08
N ASP A 2 -37.66 -12.65 5.37
CA ASP A 2 -37.74 -11.27 5.89
C ASP A 2 -36.56 -10.40 5.40
N THR A 3 -36.80 -9.09 5.26
CA THR A 3 -35.85 -8.10 4.72
C THR A 3 -34.54 -8.09 5.51
N PHE A 4 -34.59 -8.08 6.84
CA PHE A 4 -33.38 -8.05 7.65
C PHE A 4 -32.66 -9.39 7.64
N THR A 5 -33.39 -10.50 7.55
CA THR A 5 -32.74 -11.81 7.39
C THR A 5 -31.92 -11.86 6.09
N ARG A 6 -32.47 -11.35 4.97
CA ARG A 6 -31.73 -11.20 3.69
C ARG A 6 -30.55 -10.25 3.80
N PHE A 7 -30.72 -9.13 4.49
CA PHE A 7 -29.65 -8.16 4.74
C PHE A 7 -28.48 -8.81 5.48
N LEU A 8 -28.75 -9.59 6.52
CA LEU A 8 -27.75 -10.26 7.33
C LEU A 8 -26.99 -11.35 6.58
N GLU A 9 -27.61 -11.99 5.57
CA GLU A 9 -26.95 -12.96 4.67
C GLU A 9 -25.96 -12.30 3.70
N TRP A 10 -26.27 -11.09 3.22
CA TRP A 10 -25.38 -10.34 2.36
C TRP A 10 -24.13 -9.84 3.10
N PHE A 11 -24.27 -9.57 4.41
CA PHE A 11 -23.19 -9.06 5.25
C PHE A 11 -22.87 -10.01 6.41
N PRO A 12 -22.40 -11.25 6.21
CA PRO A 12 -22.41 -12.32 7.23
C PRO A 12 -21.29 -12.25 8.29
N HIS A 13 -20.30 -11.39 8.12
CA HIS A 13 -19.17 -11.32 9.06
C HIS A 13 -19.51 -10.46 10.29
N ARG A 14 -19.37 -11.02 11.50
CA ARG A 14 -19.76 -10.38 12.76
C ARG A 14 -18.59 -9.94 13.66
N PHE A 15 -17.37 -10.38 13.37
CA PHE A 15 -16.20 -10.03 14.17
C PHE A 15 -15.56 -8.72 13.68
N HIS A 16 -14.86 -8.04 14.58
CA HIS A 16 -14.09 -6.84 14.27
C HIS A 16 -14.91 -5.77 13.51
N TRP A 17 -16.21 -5.69 13.84
CA TRP A 17 -17.14 -4.74 13.25
C TRP A 17 -16.74 -3.32 13.64
N ILE A 18 -17.16 -2.36 12.83
CA ILE A 18 -16.79 -0.96 13.01
C ILE A 18 -18.02 -0.11 13.29
N TYR A 19 -17.83 0.98 14.03
CA TYR A 19 -18.87 1.96 14.25
C TYR A 19 -18.30 3.36 14.39
N LYS A 20 -19.14 4.36 14.13
CA LYS A 20 -18.83 5.77 14.27
C LYS A 20 -20.05 6.46 14.91
N PRO A 21 -19.94 6.97 16.15
CA PRO A 21 -20.99 7.81 16.71
C PRO A 21 -21.02 9.17 15.99
N ALA A 22 -22.15 9.88 16.02
CA ALA A 22 -22.39 11.13 15.29
C ALA A 22 -21.20 12.11 15.28
N TRP A 23 -20.56 12.31 16.43
CA TRP A 23 -19.44 13.25 16.61
C TRP A 23 -18.09 12.56 16.86
N GLY A 24 -17.93 11.32 16.39
CA GLY A 24 -16.75 10.49 16.68
C GLY A 24 -15.92 10.09 15.46
N ARG A 25 -14.88 9.32 15.75
CA ARG A 25 -14.05 8.63 14.74
C ARG A 25 -14.52 7.18 14.58
N TRP A 26 -14.23 6.59 13.42
CA TRP A 26 -14.41 5.16 13.22
C TRP A 26 -13.63 4.37 14.27
N THR A 27 -14.32 3.48 14.96
CA THR A 27 -13.79 2.61 16.01
C THR A 27 -14.07 1.16 15.63
N THR A 28 -13.13 0.26 15.94
CA THR A 28 -13.29 -1.19 15.74
C THR A 28 -13.56 -1.86 17.08
N GLU A 29 -14.63 -2.66 17.16
CA GLU A 29 -14.88 -3.51 18.33
C GLU A 29 -14.25 -4.89 18.11
N THR A 30 -13.26 -5.22 18.94
CA THR A 30 -12.47 -6.46 18.82
C THR A 30 -12.82 -7.51 19.86
N LYS A 31 -13.62 -7.16 20.89
CA LYS A 31 -13.84 -8.02 22.06
C LYS A 31 -14.85 -9.14 21.81
N TYR A 32 -15.85 -8.91 20.96
CA TYR A 32 -16.94 -9.87 20.73
C TYR A 32 -17.57 -9.69 19.33
N PRO A 33 -18.15 -10.76 18.76
CA PRO A 33 -18.93 -10.64 17.54
C PRO A 33 -20.27 -9.91 17.82
N ILE A 34 -20.68 -9.03 16.92
CA ILE A 34 -22.01 -8.41 17.02
C ILE A 34 -23.10 -9.46 16.77
N SER A 35 -24.18 -9.44 17.56
CA SER A 35 -25.34 -10.31 17.29
C SER A 35 -26.24 -9.68 16.23
N ASP A 36 -27.06 -10.50 15.55
CA ASP A 36 -27.94 -10.03 14.47
C ASP A 36 -28.91 -8.93 14.93
N GLY A 37 -29.58 -9.13 16.07
CA GLY A 37 -30.49 -8.13 16.63
C GLY A 37 -29.79 -6.82 17.02
N VAL A 38 -28.55 -6.88 17.51
CA VAL A 38 -27.76 -5.68 17.81
C VAL A 38 -27.32 -4.98 16.54
N LEU A 39 -26.88 -5.74 15.52
CA LEU A 39 -26.48 -5.16 14.23
C LEU A 39 -27.64 -4.43 13.55
N ILE A 40 -28.84 -5.02 13.56
CA ILE A 40 -30.07 -4.38 13.05
C ILE A 40 -30.36 -3.12 13.85
N LYS A 41 -30.41 -3.20 15.19
CA LYS A 41 -30.68 -2.04 16.05
C LYS A 41 -29.68 -0.89 15.81
N LYS A 42 -28.41 -1.21 15.59
CA LYS A 42 -27.37 -0.22 15.25
C LYS A 42 -27.56 0.35 13.85
N TRP A 43 -27.93 -0.48 12.88
CA TRP A 43 -28.21 -0.05 11.52
C TRP A 43 -29.40 0.91 11.47
N GLU A 44 -30.43 0.69 12.30
CA GLU A 44 -31.62 1.55 12.39
C GLU A 44 -31.38 2.86 13.16
N ASN A 45 -30.27 2.97 13.89
CA ASN A 45 -30.01 4.11 14.77
C ASN A 45 -29.42 5.30 13.99
N PRO A 46 -30.11 6.45 13.89
CA PRO A 46 -29.63 7.59 13.11
C PRO A 46 -28.44 8.33 13.77
N LEU A 47 -28.13 8.06 15.04
CA LEU A 47 -27.06 8.73 15.79
C LEU A 47 -25.72 7.99 15.72
N GLU A 48 -25.69 6.82 15.09
CA GLU A 48 -24.46 6.06 14.88
C GLU A 48 -24.43 5.45 13.49
N ILE A 49 -23.24 5.28 12.94
CA ILE A 49 -23.02 4.55 11.70
C ILE A 49 -22.31 3.26 12.05
N VAL A 50 -22.87 2.12 11.65
CA VAL A 50 -22.26 0.80 11.79
C VAL A 50 -21.71 0.31 10.45
N GLY A 51 -20.67 -0.52 10.51
CA GLY A 51 -20.02 -1.13 9.37
C GLY A 51 -19.48 -2.50 9.69
N VAL A 52 -19.15 -3.25 8.64
CA VAL A 52 -18.65 -4.61 8.73
C VAL A 52 -17.31 -4.75 8.00
N ARG A 53 -16.62 -5.83 8.29
CA ARG A 53 -15.42 -6.27 7.57
C ARG A 53 -15.73 -7.56 6.81
N PHE A 54 -14.78 -8.02 6.00
CA PHE A 54 -14.93 -9.28 5.28
C PHE A 54 -14.38 -10.47 6.08
N GLY A 55 -15.02 -11.63 5.90
CA GLY A 55 -14.52 -12.91 6.40
C GLY A 55 -13.55 -13.59 5.43
N LYS A 56 -13.38 -14.91 5.59
CA LYS A 56 -12.58 -15.75 4.67
C LYS A 56 -13.22 -15.87 3.27
N LEU A 57 -14.55 -15.88 3.23
CA LEU A 57 -15.36 -15.90 2.02
C LEU A 57 -16.25 -14.64 1.97
N THR A 58 -16.57 -14.20 0.77
CA THR A 58 -17.51 -13.08 0.53
C THR A 58 -18.38 -13.37 -0.69
N ARG A 59 -19.56 -12.76 -0.72
CA ARG A 59 -20.49 -12.79 -1.86
C ARG A 59 -20.58 -11.45 -2.59
N TYR A 60 -19.74 -10.48 -2.24
CA TYR A 60 -19.72 -9.20 -2.93
C TYR A 60 -18.33 -8.58 -2.88
N ALA A 61 -18.09 -7.66 -3.80
CA ALA A 61 -17.11 -6.61 -3.67
C ALA A 61 -17.82 -5.25 -3.65
N MET A 62 -17.08 -4.22 -3.24
CA MET A 62 -17.52 -2.84 -3.24
C MET A 62 -16.34 -1.94 -3.62
N LEU A 63 -16.57 -0.96 -4.47
CA LEU A 63 -15.63 0.14 -4.71
C LEU A 63 -16.13 1.37 -3.96
N ASP A 64 -15.23 2.09 -3.32
CA ASP A 64 -15.52 3.36 -2.64
C ASP A 64 -14.77 4.50 -3.33
N ILE A 65 -15.51 5.52 -3.72
CA ILE A 65 -15.05 6.69 -4.45
C ILE A 65 -15.52 7.91 -3.68
N ASP A 66 -14.60 8.52 -2.94
CA ASP A 66 -14.87 9.74 -2.20
C ASP A 66 -15.24 10.91 -3.12
N LYS A 67 -16.01 11.87 -2.61
CA LYS A 67 -16.39 13.10 -3.35
C LYS A 67 -15.18 13.86 -3.91
N GLY A 68 -14.02 13.78 -3.25
CA GLY A 68 -12.76 14.42 -3.69
C GLY A 68 -11.91 13.58 -4.65
N SER A 69 -12.33 12.35 -4.95
CA SER A 69 -11.57 11.44 -5.80
C SER A 69 -11.49 11.94 -7.26
N PRO A 70 -10.36 11.74 -7.96
CA PRO A 70 -10.30 12.01 -9.41
C PRO A 70 -11.26 11.12 -10.22
N TYR A 71 -11.75 10.02 -9.65
CA TYR A 71 -12.73 9.13 -10.29
C TYR A 71 -14.18 9.55 -10.02
N HIS A 72 -14.40 10.54 -9.17
CA HIS A 72 -15.74 11.03 -8.89
C HIS A 72 -16.24 11.92 -10.06
N PRO A 73 -17.50 11.76 -10.54
CA PRO A 73 -18.04 12.54 -11.66
C PRO A 73 -17.96 14.06 -11.49
N LYS A 74 -18.15 14.56 -10.26
CA LYS A 74 -17.99 16.00 -9.93
C LYS A 74 -16.58 16.54 -10.18
N ASN A 75 -15.58 15.68 -10.30
CA ASN A 75 -14.18 16.04 -10.56
C ASN A 75 -13.75 15.64 -11.99
N GLY A 76 -14.71 15.34 -12.88
CA GLY A 76 -14.43 14.89 -14.25
C GLY A 76 -14.09 13.41 -14.38
N GLY A 77 -14.33 12.61 -13.34
CA GLY A 77 -14.07 11.17 -13.35
C GLY A 77 -15.05 10.38 -14.22
N ASP A 78 -14.52 9.36 -14.92
CA ASP A 78 -15.26 8.50 -15.84
C ASP A 78 -15.76 7.22 -15.13
N ILE A 79 -16.90 7.34 -14.45
CA ILE A 79 -17.60 6.18 -13.86
C ILE A 79 -18.03 5.18 -14.93
N PRO A 80 -18.64 5.57 -16.07
CA PRO A 80 -18.95 4.64 -17.15
C PRO A 80 -17.73 3.84 -17.64
N GLY A 81 -16.58 4.47 -17.82
CA GLY A 81 -15.34 3.80 -18.20
C GLY A 81 -14.83 2.81 -17.15
N LEU A 82 -14.94 3.14 -15.86
CA LEU A 82 -14.65 2.21 -14.76
C LEU A 82 -15.59 1.00 -14.79
N LEU A 83 -16.88 1.22 -14.97
CA LEU A 83 -17.89 0.16 -15.03
C LEU A 83 -17.68 -0.73 -16.25
N ASN A 84 -17.49 -0.15 -17.44
CA ASN A 84 -17.15 -0.88 -18.66
C ASN A 84 -15.87 -1.71 -18.49
N THR A 85 -14.88 -1.18 -17.77
CA THR A 85 -13.67 -1.95 -17.45
C THR A 85 -14.01 -3.18 -16.61
N LEU A 86 -14.83 -3.04 -15.58
CA LEU A 86 -15.25 -4.14 -14.71
C LEU A 86 -16.10 -5.20 -15.45
N GLU A 87 -16.85 -4.81 -16.48
CA GLU A 87 -17.58 -5.76 -17.33
C GLU A 87 -16.64 -6.78 -17.97
N PHE A 88 -15.44 -6.38 -18.43
CA PHE A 88 -14.43 -7.33 -18.95
C PHE A 88 -13.91 -8.33 -17.89
N MET A 89 -14.07 -8.02 -16.61
CA MET A 89 -13.77 -8.94 -15.51
C MET A 89 -14.95 -9.89 -15.19
N GLY A 90 -16.09 -9.70 -15.86
CA GLY A 90 -17.33 -10.45 -15.69
C GLY A 90 -18.36 -9.77 -14.78
N PHE A 91 -18.08 -8.56 -14.28
CA PHE A 91 -19.03 -7.77 -13.48
C PHE A 91 -19.99 -6.98 -14.38
N HIS A 92 -20.98 -7.65 -14.96
CA HIS A 92 -21.97 -7.03 -15.85
C HIS A 92 -23.05 -6.22 -15.13
N ARG A 93 -23.24 -6.44 -13.82
CA ARG A 93 -24.25 -5.74 -13.03
C ARG A 93 -23.64 -5.13 -11.78
N HIS A 94 -24.08 -3.93 -11.44
CA HIS A 94 -23.61 -3.18 -10.29
C HIS A 94 -24.75 -2.39 -9.66
N ILE A 95 -24.57 -1.98 -8.40
CA ILE A 95 -25.51 -1.12 -7.70
C ILE A 95 -24.75 0.12 -7.24
N LEU A 96 -25.15 1.28 -7.74
CA LEU A 96 -24.60 2.57 -7.32
C LEU A 96 -25.35 3.06 -6.09
N ILE A 97 -24.58 3.48 -5.08
CA ILE A 97 -25.08 4.03 -3.84
C ILE A 97 -24.35 5.33 -3.57
N GLN A 98 -25.10 6.39 -3.27
CA GLN A 98 -24.53 7.51 -2.53
C GLN A 98 -24.22 7.01 -1.14
N SER A 99 -22.96 7.12 -0.73
CA SER A 99 -22.53 6.64 0.56
C SER A 99 -23.13 7.51 1.66
N SER A 100 -22.96 8.84 1.64
CA SER A 100 -23.52 9.77 2.64
C SER A 100 -23.99 11.10 2.05
N ASP A 101 -24.48 12.01 2.89
CA ASP A 101 -24.71 13.43 2.59
C ASP A 101 -23.44 14.16 2.06
N SER A 102 -22.26 13.56 2.24
CA SER A 102 -21.03 14.01 1.59
C SER A 102 -20.94 13.67 0.10
N TYR A 103 -21.93 12.98 -0.48
CA TYR A 103 -22.01 12.57 -1.89
C TYR A 103 -20.90 11.61 -2.36
N GLY A 104 -20.19 10.91 -1.46
CA GLY A 104 -19.30 9.81 -1.89
C GLY A 104 -20.10 8.69 -2.58
N LEU A 105 -19.44 7.85 -3.37
CA LEU A 105 -20.07 6.79 -4.14
C LEU A 105 -19.56 5.42 -3.69
N HIS A 106 -20.48 4.51 -3.42
CA HIS A 106 -20.23 3.09 -3.26
C HIS A 106 -20.78 2.35 -4.49
N ILE A 107 -19.94 1.52 -5.11
CA ILE A 107 -20.34 0.64 -6.21
C ILE A 107 -20.33 -0.79 -5.71
N TYR A 108 -21.50 -1.37 -5.45
CA TYR A 108 -21.62 -2.76 -5.03
C TYR A 108 -21.59 -3.69 -6.24
N LEU A 109 -20.78 -4.75 -6.13
CA LEU A 109 -20.55 -5.78 -7.12
C LEU A 109 -20.93 -7.14 -6.52
N PRO A 110 -22.23 -7.50 -6.52
CA PRO A 110 -22.73 -8.75 -5.94
C PRO A 110 -22.29 -9.97 -6.76
N LEU A 111 -22.03 -11.08 -6.09
CA LEU A 111 -21.59 -12.35 -6.68
C LEU A 111 -22.65 -13.44 -6.45
N PRO A 112 -22.91 -14.31 -7.43
CA PRO A 112 -23.91 -15.36 -7.31
C PRO A 112 -23.55 -16.42 -6.26
N ALA A 113 -22.26 -16.66 -5.99
CA ALA A 113 -21.80 -17.58 -4.96
C ALA A 113 -20.60 -17.03 -4.15
N PRO A 114 -20.35 -17.54 -2.93
CA PRO A 114 -19.20 -17.12 -2.12
C PRO A 114 -17.86 -17.46 -2.79
N VAL A 115 -16.92 -16.52 -2.73
CA VAL A 115 -15.54 -16.69 -3.24
C VAL A 115 -14.51 -16.37 -2.15
N PRO A 116 -13.26 -16.86 -2.26
CA PRO A 116 -12.19 -16.51 -1.33
C PRO A 116 -11.90 -14.99 -1.34
N THR A 117 -12.20 -14.32 -0.23
CA THR A 117 -12.12 -12.85 -0.10
C THR A 117 -10.75 -12.30 -0.50
N PHE A 118 -9.67 -12.97 -0.09
CA PHE A 118 -8.32 -12.51 -0.37
C PHE A 118 -7.99 -12.57 -1.88
N LYS A 119 -8.38 -13.66 -2.54
CA LYS A 119 -8.14 -13.82 -3.98
C LYS A 119 -8.97 -12.82 -4.78
N LEU A 120 -10.22 -12.56 -4.38
CA LEU A 120 -11.05 -11.51 -4.97
C LEU A 120 -10.39 -10.14 -4.86
N ALA A 121 -9.88 -9.78 -3.67
CA ALA A 121 -9.17 -8.51 -3.46
C ALA A 121 -7.95 -8.37 -4.39
N VAL A 122 -7.15 -9.44 -4.52
CA VAL A 122 -5.97 -9.44 -5.39
C VAL A 122 -6.38 -9.35 -6.87
N ALA A 123 -7.42 -10.08 -7.27
CA ALA A 123 -7.93 -10.05 -8.64
C ALA A 123 -8.38 -8.64 -9.03
N LEU A 124 -9.24 -8.01 -8.21
CA LEU A 124 -9.72 -6.65 -8.42
C LEU A 124 -8.59 -5.64 -8.46
N LYS A 125 -7.67 -5.67 -7.48
CA LYS A 125 -6.53 -4.75 -7.45
C LYS A 125 -5.69 -4.87 -8.72
N ASN A 126 -5.28 -6.09 -9.07
CA ASN A 126 -4.44 -6.32 -10.25
C ASN A 126 -5.15 -5.89 -11.52
N PHE A 127 -6.43 -6.25 -11.67
CA PHE A 127 -7.22 -5.95 -12.86
C PHE A 127 -7.40 -4.44 -13.04
N LEU A 128 -7.82 -3.73 -12.00
CA LEU A 128 -7.99 -2.27 -12.05
C LEU A 128 -6.66 -1.56 -12.32
N THR A 129 -5.58 -1.92 -11.62
CA THR A 129 -4.26 -1.32 -11.85
C THR A 129 -3.73 -1.58 -13.26
N ASN A 130 -3.91 -2.79 -13.80
CA ASN A 130 -3.49 -3.11 -15.17
C ASN A 130 -4.27 -2.33 -16.24
N ASN A 131 -5.48 -1.86 -15.91
CA ASN A 131 -6.30 -1.02 -16.78
C ASN A 131 -6.16 0.48 -16.45
N GLY A 132 -5.09 0.89 -15.75
CA GLY A 132 -4.75 2.30 -15.53
C GLY A 132 -5.41 2.96 -14.32
N PHE A 133 -6.16 2.21 -13.50
CA PHE A 133 -6.77 2.75 -12.28
C PHE A 133 -5.80 2.74 -11.10
N THR A 134 -5.70 3.87 -10.41
CA THR A 134 -4.89 4.06 -9.20
C THR A 134 -5.70 3.67 -7.97
N VAL A 135 -5.51 2.43 -7.51
CA VAL A 135 -6.17 1.91 -6.30
C VAL A 135 -5.41 2.36 -5.06
N ARG A 136 -5.94 3.38 -4.35
CA ARG A 136 -5.42 3.90 -3.09
C ARG A 136 -6.49 4.65 -2.29
N SER A 137 -6.20 4.88 -1.01
CA SER A 137 -7.09 5.60 -0.11
C SER A 137 -7.40 7.02 -0.60
N ALA A 138 -8.62 7.50 -0.34
CA ALA A 138 -9.17 8.77 -0.81
C ALA A 138 -9.34 8.94 -2.35
N HIS A 139 -9.01 7.90 -3.14
CA HIS A 139 -9.15 7.91 -4.60
C HIS A 139 -10.13 6.82 -5.05
N LEU A 140 -9.66 5.58 -5.05
CA LEU A 140 -10.45 4.42 -5.42
C LEU A 140 -10.05 3.33 -4.44
N GLU A 141 -10.88 3.14 -3.43
CA GLU A 141 -10.70 2.08 -2.44
C GLU A 141 -11.48 0.84 -2.89
N ILE A 142 -10.89 -0.33 -2.67
CA ILE A 142 -11.51 -1.61 -2.98
C ILE A 142 -11.80 -2.38 -1.70
N PHE A 143 -12.96 -3.00 -1.67
CA PHE A 143 -13.47 -3.78 -0.56
C PHE A 143 -13.95 -5.13 -1.09
N PRO A 144 -13.29 -6.25 -0.75
CA PRO A 144 -12.16 -6.37 0.17
C PRO A 144 -10.84 -5.76 -0.37
N ASN A 145 -10.01 -5.25 0.53
CA ASN A 145 -8.65 -4.80 0.22
C ASN A 145 -7.63 -5.94 0.25
N VAL A 146 -6.50 -5.76 -0.45
CA VAL A 146 -5.36 -6.68 -0.34
C VAL A 146 -4.63 -6.41 0.96
N LYS A 147 -5.05 -7.08 2.03
CA LYS A 147 -4.45 -6.93 3.37
C LYS A 147 -2.97 -7.32 3.38
N ALA A 148 -2.17 -6.60 4.16
CA ALA A 148 -0.77 -6.94 4.37
C ALA A 148 -0.65 -8.27 5.12
N TYR A 149 0.36 -9.07 4.76
CA TYR A 149 0.72 -10.25 5.53
C TYR A 149 1.54 -9.83 6.76
N SER A 150 1.19 -10.37 7.93
CA SER A 150 1.98 -10.22 9.16
C SER A 150 2.17 -11.59 9.79
N PHE A 151 3.40 -11.90 10.21
CA PHE A 151 3.73 -13.16 10.89
C PHE A 151 3.15 -13.23 12.30
N ASP A 152 3.06 -12.08 12.99
CA ASP A 152 2.77 -12.03 14.42
C ASP A 152 1.30 -11.70 14.71
N LYS A 153 0.54 -11.23 13.71
CA LYS A 153 -0.81 -10.68 13.90
C LYS A 153 -1.73 -11.06 12.76
N ILE A 154 -2.96 -11.46 13.09
CA ILE A 154 -4.03 -11.55 12.11
C ILE A 154 -4.34 -10.12 11.63
N THR A 155 -4.15 -9.88 10.34
CA THR A 155 -4.56 -8.62 9.72
C THR A 155 -6.00 -8.71 9.24
N ASP A 156 -6.75 -7.66 9.52
CA ASP A 156 -8.13 -7.53 9.07
C ASP A 156 -8.21 -6.90 7.68
N TYR A 157 -9.30 -7.21 6.96
CA TYR A 157 -9.69 -6.39 5.82
C TYR A 157 -10.21 -5.04 6.30
N ASN A 158 -10.06 -4.00 5.49
CA ASN A 158 -10.66 -2.70 5.75
C ASN A 158 -12.18 -2.87 5.96
N GLY A 159 -12.72 -2.16 6.96
CA GLY A 159 -14.14 -2.15 7.21
C GLY A 159 -14.82 -1.09 6.36
N HIS A 160 -16.04 -1.38 5.93
CA HIS A 160 -16.88 -0.42 5.22
C HIS A 160 -18.20 -0.24 5.99
N ARG A 161 -18.79 0.95 5.85
CA ARG A 161 -20.13 1.23 6.35
C ARG A 161 -21.18 0.33 5.69
N LEU A 162 -22.22 -0.03 6.44
CA LEU A 162 -23.38 -0.70 5.87
C LEU A 162 -24.22 0.29 5.02
N PRO A 163 -24.87 -0.18 3.95
CA PRO A 163 -25.64 0.68 3.04
C PRO A 163 -26.97 1.11 3.67
N LEU A 164 -27.52 2.23 3.21
CA LEU A 164 -28.89 2.71 3.48
C LEU A 164 -29.26 2.93 4.96
N GLN A 165 -28.28 3.15 5.84
CA GLN A 165 -28.55 3.49 7.24
C GLN A 165 -29.41 4.78 7.33
N PRO A 166 -30.47 4.82 8.17
CA PRO A 166 -31.38 5.95 8.26
C PRO A 166 -30.64 7.27 8.56
N GLN A 167 -31.12 8.37 7.95
CA GLN A 167 -30.60 9.73 8.16
C GLN A 167 -29.09 9.90 7.90
N SER A 168 -28.47 8.99 7.14
CA SER A 168 -27.04 9.06 6.81
C SER A 168 -26.75 9.64 5.41
N GLY A 169 -27.79 10.01 4.67
CA GLY A 169 -27.73 10.38 3.26
C GLY A 169 -27.48 9.22 2.29
N SER A 170 -27.43 7.98 2.80
CA SER A 170 -27.18 6.81 1.96
C SER A 170 -28.43 6.42 1.16
N CYS A 171 -28.30 6.35 -0.16
CA CYS A 171 -29.39 5.96 -1.06
C CYS A 171 -28.87 5.26 -2.32
N VAL A 172 -29.67 4.37 -2.90
CA VAL A 172 -29.45 3.83 -4.24
C VAL A 172 -29.66 4.94 -5.27
N LEU A 173 -28.73 5.01 -6.22
CA LEU A 173 -28.74 5.97 -7.30
C LEU A 173 -29.19 5.33 -8.62
N ASP A 174 -29.83 6.14 -9.45
CA ASP A 174 -30.03 5.83 -10.86
C ASP A 174 -28.69 5.92 -11.61
N PRO A 175 -28.28 4.88 -12.36
CA PRO A 175 -26.97 4.85 -13.01
C PRO A 175 -26.82 5.88 -14.14
N ASP A 176 -27.92 6.34 -14.75
CA ASP A 176 -27.86 7.24 -15.91
C ASP A 176 -27.67 8.70 -15.49
N ASN A 177 -28.16 9.08 -14.31
CA ASN A 177 -28.16 10.47 -13.86
C ASN A 177 -27.58 10.70 -12.45
N LEU A 178 -27.27 9.63 -11.71
CA LEU A 178 -26.72 9.66 -10.35
C LEU A 178 -27.59 10.38 -9.32
N PHE A 179 -28.87 10.58 -9.60
CA PHE A 179 -29.85 11.02 -8.61
C PHE A 179 -30.40 9.83 -7.81
N PRO A 180 -30.90 10.07 -6.59
CA PRO A 180 -31.58 9.03 -5.83
C PRO A 180 -32.71 8.41 -6.66
N SER A 181 -32.71 7.08 -6.80
CA SER A 181 -33.82 6.39 -7.45
C SER A 181 -35.11 6.59 -6.63
N SER A 182 -36.29 6.40 -7.23
CA SER A 182 -37.57 6.61 -6.54
C SER A 182 -37.71 5.77 -5.26
N ASN A 183 -37.09 4.58 -5.22
CA ASN A 183 -37.03 3.70 -4.04
C ASN A 183 -35.63 3.71 -3.38
N GLY A 184 -34.84 4.77 -3.59
CA GLY A 184 -33.42 4.80 -3.27
C GLY A 184 -33.09 4.60 -1.79
N PHE A 185 -34.00 4.98 -0.90
CA PHE A 185 -33.84 4.83 0.56
C PHE A 185 -34.44 3.51 1.10
N ASN A 186 -34.99 2.65 0.24
CA ASN A 186 -35.66 1.43 0.65
C ASN A 186 -34.68 0.24 0.68
N LEU A 187 -34.52 -0.37 1.85
CA LEU A 187 -33.60 -1.51 2.04
C LEU A 187 -34.00 -2.74 1.21
N ASP A 188 -35.28 -3.08 1.12
CA ASP A 188 -35.74 -4.22 0.31
C ASP A 188 -35.50 -3.99 -1.19
N PHE A 189 -35.62 -2.75 -1.65
CA PHE A 189 -35.27 -2.38 -3.03
C PHE A 189 -33.78 -2.62 -3.30
N PHE A 190 -32.90 -2.16 -2.41
CA PHE A 190 -31.46 -2.46 -2.51
C PHE A 190 -31.18 -3.97 -2.52
N LEU A 191 -31.81 -4.75 -1.65
CA LEU A 191 -31.59 -6.19 -1.59
C LEU A 191 -32.08 -6.91 -2.84
N LYS A 192 -33.19 -6.47 -3.44
CA LYS A 192 -33.64 -6.96 -4.75
C LYS A 192 -32.64 -6.66 -5.85
N LEU A 193 -32.01 -5.48 -5.85
CA LEU A 193 -30.95 -5.14 -6.79
C LEU A 193 -29.68 -5.97 -6.56
N MET A 194 -29.32 -6.25 -5.31
CA MET A 194 -28.21 -7.14 -4.97
C MET A 194 -28.44 -8.55 -5.52
N ASP A 195 -29.65 -9.11 -5.33
CA ASP A 195 -30.00 -10.43 -5.84
C ASP A 195 -30.03 -10.47 -7.38
N TRP A 196 -30.64 -9.45 -8.01
CA TRP A 196 -30.64 -9.30 -9.47
C TRP A 196 -29.24 -9.15 -10.04
N GLY A 197 -28.41 -8.31 -9.41
CA GLY A 197 -27.03 -8.09 -9.83
C GLY A 197 -26.21 -9.37 -9.72
N ALA A 198 -26.38 -10.13 -8.63
CA ALA A 198 -25.70 -11.41 -8.43
C ALA A 198 -26.03 -12.40 -9.55
N ALA A 199 -27.31 -12.50 -9.93
CA ALA A 199 -27.79 -13.40 -10.98
C ALA A 199 -27.30 -12.98 -12.38
N GLY A 200 -26.95 -11.71 -12.58
CA GLY A 200 -26.55 -11.16 -13.86
C GLY A 200 -25.04 -11.16 -14.14
N GLN A 201 -24.20 -11.66 -13.24
CA GLN A 201 -22.74 -11.68 -13.45
C GLN A 201 -22.29 -12.82 -14.36
N ASP A 202 -21.19 -12.61 -15.09
CA ASP A 202 -20.43 -13.71 -15.70
C ASP A 202 -19.50 -14.33 -14.66
N PHE A 203 -20.08 -15.22 -13.86
CA PHE A 203 -19.38 -15.83 -12.75
C PHE A 203 -18.19 -16.71 -13.16
N PRO A 204 -18.25 -17.52 -14.25
CA PRO A 204 -17.08 -18.24 -14.75
C PRO A 204 -15.88 -17.32 -15.04
N VAL A 205 -16.10 -16.20 -15.72
CA VAL A 205 -15.02 -15.22 -16.00
C VAL A 205 -14.46 -14.64 -14.70
N ILE A 206 -15.33 -14.24 -13.77
CA ILE A 206 -14.91 -13.75 -12.45
C ILE A 206 -14.07 -14.81 -11.72
N GLN A 207 -14.51 -16.06 -11.74
CA GLN A 207 -13.80 -17.17 -11.09
C GLN A 207 -12.43 -17.41 -11.73
N ASP A 208 -12.30 -17.30 -13.05
CA ASP A 208 -11.02 -17.41 -13.73
C ASP A 208 -10.06 -16.30 -13.30
N PHE A 209 -10.52 -15.06 -13.20
CA PHE A 209 -9.70 -13.98 -12.64
C PHE A 209 -9.29 -14.25 -11.19
N ILE A 210 -10.21 -14.71 -10.33
CA ILE A 210 -9.93 -15.04 -8.93
C ILE A 210 -8.93 -16.20 -8.81
N ASN A 211 -9.06 -17.23 -9.64
CA ASN A 211 -8.21 -18.41 -9.60
C ASN A 211 -6.79 -18.11 -10.10
N ASN A 212 -6.67 -17.25 -11.12
CA ASN A 212 -5.41 -16.84 -11.70
C ASN A 212 -4.77 -15.64 -10.97
N ALA A 213 -5.50 -14.98 -10.07
CA ALA A 213 -4.99 -13.89 -9.27
C ALA A 213 -3.83 -14.34 -8.38
N LYS A 214 -2.64 -13.85 -8.72
CA LYS A 214 -1.44 -13.98 -7.89
C LYS A 214 -1.15 -12.63 -7.27
N LEU A 215 -0.87 -12.63 -5.97
CA LEU A 215 -0.24 -11.49 -5.33
C LEU A 215 1.01 -11.18 -6.15
N SER A 216 1.00 -10.04 -6.81
CA SER A 216 2.18 -9.52 -7.47
C SER A 216 3.17 -9.14 -6.38
N ARG A 217 3.92 -10.12 -5.84
CA ARG A 217 5.05 -9.88 -4.93
C ARG A 217 6.12 -9.00 -5.59
N HIS A 218 5.97 -8.72 -6.89
CA HIS A 218 6.85 -7.97 -7.76
C HIS A 218 6.06 -6.99 -8.65
N GLN A 219 5.00 -6.36 -8.12
CA GLN A 219 4.48 -5.16 -8.77
C GLN A 219 5.67 -4.19 -8.85
N ARG A 220 6.07 -3.85 -10.08
CA ARG A 220 7.19 -2.96 -10.36
C ARG A 220 6.94 -1.70 -9.55
N PRO A 221 7.84 -1.31 -8.65
CA PRO A 221 7.64 -0.06 -7.95
C PRO A 221 7.62 1.05 -9.01
N ASP A 222 6.56 1.85 -9.04
CA ASP A 222 6.43 2.99 -9.97
C ASP A 222 7.59 4.00 -9.76
N SER A 223 8.22 3.95 -8.59
CA SER A 223 9.42 4.69 -8.23
C SER A 223 10.66 3.79 -8.17
N LEU A 224 11.78 4.25 -8.74
CA LEU A 224 13.09 3.64 -8.48
C LEU A 224 13.36 3.52 -6.98
N SER A 225 13.95 2.40 -6.53
CA SER A 225 14.45 2.33 -5.16
C SER A 225 15.52 3.40 -4.94
N ALA A 226 15.72 3.87 -3.70
CA ALA A 226 16.73 4.90 -3.40
C ALA A 226 18.13 4.53 -3.94
N ASN A 227 18.50 3.25 -3.87
CA ASN A 227 19.75 2.74 -4.44
C ASN A 227 19.77 2.78 -5.97
N ALA A 228 18.66 2.43 -6.63
CA ALA A 228 18.56 2.46 -8.09
C ALA A 228 18.51 3.90 -8.63
N ALA A 229 17.82 4.81 -7.92
CA ALA A 229 17.80 6.23 -8.23
C ALA A 229 19.20 6.85 -8.11
N LYS A 230 19.91 6.57 -7.00
CA LYS A 230 21.30 6.99 -6.83
C LYS A 230 22.20 6.41 -7.91
N TRP A 231 22.09 5.12 -8.21
CA TRP A 231 22.90 4.50 -9.26
C TRP A 231 22.67 5.12 -10.64
N ARG A 232 21.41 5.41 -10.99
CA ARG A 232 21.07 6.14 -12.22
C ARG A 232 21.71 7.52 -12.24
N GLN A 233 21.57 8.27 -11.15
CA GLN A 233 22.15 9.60 -11.01
C GLN A 233 23.68 9.58 -11.16
N ASP A 234 24.36 8.64 -10.52
CA ASP A 234 25.82 8.49 -10.62
C ASP A 234 26.26 8.22 -12.07
N LEU A 235 25.51 7.41 -12.82
CA LEU A 235 25.78 7.14 -14.24
C LEU A 235 25.53 8.37 -15.12
N GLU A 236 24.40 9.07 -14.91
CA GLU A 236 24.05 10.29 -15.66
C GLU A 236 25.07 11.42 -15.39
N SER A 237 25.46 11.64 -14.13
CA SER A 237 26.50 12.60 -13.75
C SER A 237 27.89 12.24 -14.31
N SER A 238 28.19 10.95 -14.47
CA SER A 238 29.41 10.52 -15.15
C SER A 238 29.41 10.89 -16.62
N LEU A 239 28.25 10.79 -17.29
CA LEU A 239 28.12 11.10 -18.72
C LEU A 239 27.99 12.60 -18.99
N GLU A 240 27.49 13.39 -18.04
CA GLU A 240 27.35 14.84 -18.17
C GLU A 240 28.69 15.55 -18.46
N ARG A 241 29.80 15.03 -17.92
CA ARG A 241 31.16 15.53 -18.24
C ARG A 241 31.57 15.25 -19.69
N GLY A 242 30.90 14.32 -20.36
CA GLY A 242 31.20 13.88 -21.71
C GLY A 242 32.57 13.21 -21.84
N TRP A 243 33.16 13.37 -23.01
CA TRP A 243 34.48 12.89 -23.38
C TRP A 243 35.53 13.90 -22.93
N THR A 244 36.44 13.47 -22.06
CA THR A 244 37.47 14.33 -21.45
C THR A 244 38.91 13.91 -21.79
N GLY A 245 39.10 12.74 -22.42
CA GLY A 245 40.41 12.27 -22.89
C GLY A 245 40.31 11.00 -23.73
N ASP A 246 41.45 10.60 -24.29
CA ASP A 246 41.54 9.43 -25.17
C ASP A 246 41.31 8.13 -24.39
N GLY A 247 40.84 7.09 -25.08
CA GLY A 247 40.62 5.75 -24.50
C GLY A 247 39.34 5.57 -23.67
N GLN A 248 38.47 6.58 -23.56
CA GLN A 248 37.25 6.54 -22.73
C GLN A 248 36.05 5.80 -23.36
N THR A 249 36.16 5.40 -24.62
CA THR A 249 35.06 4.80 -25.39
C THR A 249 34.38 3.65 -24.66
N ASN A 250 35.15 2.70 -24.10
CA ASN A 250 34.56 1.54 -23.42
C ASN A 250 33.81 1.92 -22.14
N GLU A 251 34.29 2.89 -21.39
CA GLU A 251 33.64 3.31 -20.16
C GLU A 251 32.32 4.05 -20.45
N ILE A 252 32.35 4.98 -21.40
CA ILE A 252 31.17 5.74 -21.83
C ILE A 252 30.11 4.79 -22.41
N LEU A 253 30.48 3.91 -23.34
CA LEU A 253 29.55 2.94 -23.93
C LEU A 253 28.98 1.98 -22.90
N LYS A 254 29.78 1.53 -21.91
CA LYS A 254 29.30 0.70 -20.80
C LYS A 254 28.28 1.42 -19.93
N ASN A 255 28.49 2.71 -19.65
CA ASN A 255 27.55 3.50 -18.85
C ASN A 255 26.26 3.79 -19.61
N LEU A 256 26.36 4.10 -20.91
CA LEU A 256 25.20 4.22 -21.78
C LEU A 256 24.42 2.89 -21.85
N LEU A 257 25.10 1.76 -22.03
CA LEU A 257 24.46 0.44 -22.04
C LEU A 257 23.66 0.19 -20.74
N LYS A 258 24.24 0.49 -19.57
CA LYS A 258 23.54 0.37 -18.28
C LYS A 258 22.29 1.24 -18.26
N ILE A 259 22.38 2.51 -18.66
CA ILE A 259 21.23 3.42 -18.65
C ILE A 259 20.14 2.95 -19.62
N GLY A 260 20.52 2.70 -20.87
CA GLY A 260 19.63 2.30 -21.95
C GLY A 260 18.91 0.98 -21.64
N ALA A 261 19.65 -0.05 -21.22
CA ALA A 261 19.08 -1.37 -20.95
C ALA A 261 18.30 -1.41 -19.62
N VAL A 262 18.82 -0.82 -18.55
CA VAL A 262 18.23 -0.94 -17.20
C VAL A 262 17.11 0.05 -16.99
N PHE A 263 17.30 1.33 -17.34
CA PHE A 263 16.38 2.42 -16.99
C PHE A 263 15.50 2.89 -18.15
N HIS A 264 15.99 2.84 -19.39
CA HIS A 264 15.16 3.14 -20.58
C HIS A 264 14.50 1.90 -21.20
N HIS A 265 14.85 0.71 -20.72
CA HIS A 265 14.28 -0.56 -21.17
C HIS A 265 14.43 -0.79 -22.69
N LEU A 266 15.48 -0.24 -23.29
CA LEU A 266 15.78 -0.42 -24.70
C LEU A 266 16.50 -1.76 -24.91
N VAL A 267 16.26 -2.39 -26.07
CA VAL A 267 16.87 -3.66 -26.47
C VAL A 267 17.22 -3.64 -27.96
N GLY A 268 18.14 -4.53 -28.38
CA GLY A 268 18.50 -4.71 -29.79
C GLY A 268 18.88 -3.40 -30.49
N GLU A 269 18.40 -3.21 -31.73
CA GLU A 269 18.74 -2.02 -32.53
C GLU A 269 18.23 -0.71 -31.93
N ASN A 270 17.15 -0.72 -31.14
CA ASN A 270 16.68 0.50 -30.45
C ASN A 270 17.68 0.99 -29.40
N LEU A 271 18.31 0.04 -28.68
CA LEU A 271 19.37 0.35 -27.73
C LEU A 271 20.63 0.84 -28.45
N VAL A 272 21.00 0.21 -29.56
CA VAL A 272 22.13 0.62 -30.41
C VAL A 272 21.94 2.05 -30.90
N ASN A 273 20.79 2.36 -31.52
CA ASN A 273 20.49 3.67 -32.08
C ASN A 273 20.52 4.75 -31.00
N TRP A 274 19.95 4.48 -29.83
CA TRP A 274 19.99 5.41 -28.70
C TRP A 274 21.42 5.61 -28.18
N MET A 275 22.23 4.55 -28.05
CA MET A 275 23.62 4.65 -27.60
C MET A 275 24.46 5.49 -28.56
N VAL A 276 24.28 5.32 -29.87
CA VAL A 276 24.99 6.10 -30.91
C VAL A 276 24.59 7.58 -30.82
N ALA A 277 23.29 7.87 -30.90
CA ALA A 277 22.79 9.24 -30.86
C ALA A 277 23.21 9.95 -29.56
N THR A 278 23.15 9.25 -28.43
CA THR A 278 23.56 9.81 -27.14
C THR A 278 25.06 10.07 -27.11
N SER A 279 25.89 9.11 -27.55
CA SER A 279 27.35 9.25 -27.62
C SER A 279 27.80 10.46 -28.44
N GLU A 280 27.17 10.68 -29.60
CA GLU A 280 27.45 11.81 -30.50
C GLU A 280 27.04 13.16 -29.88
N SER A 281 26.01 13.17 -29.05
CA SER A 281 25.52 14.37 -28.36
C SER A 281 26.36 14.78 -27.15
N LEU A 282 27.20 13.88 -26.62
CA LEU A 282 28.00 14.16 -25.43
C LEU A 282 29.14 15.16 -25.72
N PRO A 283 29.42 16.10 -24.79
CA PRO A 283 30.51 17.06 -24.95
C PRO A 283 31.84 16.38 -25.24
N GLY A 284 32.64 16.91 -26.17
CA GLY A 284 33.98 16.39 -26.46
C GLY A 284 34.05 15.18 -27.40
N PHE A 285 32.92 14.63 -27.87
CA PHE A 285 32.89 13.46 -28.77
C PHE A 285 33.84 13.62 -29.97
N LYS A 286 33.68 14.70 -30.75
CA LYS A 286 34.50 14.96 -31.94
C LYS A 286 35.99 15.15 -31.64
N LYS A 287 36.33 15.50 -30.40
CA LYS A 287 37.71 15.84 -29.99
C LYS A 287 38.46 14.64 -29.45
N TRP A 288 37.80 13.78 -28.69
CA TRP A 288 38.45 12.74 -27.88
C TRP A 288 37.98 11.30 -28.20
N CYS A 289 36.93 11.14 -29.00
CA CYS A 289 36.52 9.81 -29.43
C CYS A 289 37.32 9.40 -30.68
N ASP A 290 38.26 8.48 -30.52
CA ASP A 290 38.99 7.88 -31.68
C ASP A 290 38.11 6.92 -32.49
N HIS A 291 36.97 6.51 -31.94
CA HIS A 291 36.03 5.57 -32.54
C HIS A 291 34.88 6.25 -33.29
N GLN A 292 35.08 7.46 -33.82
CA GLN A 292 34.04 8.20 -34.55
C GLN A 292 33.52 7.43 -35.78
N ASN A 293 34.40 6.79 -36.53
CA ASN A 293 34.05 6.10 -37.78
C ASN A 293 33.48 4.68 -37.56
N ASP A 294 33.70 4.08 -36.39
CA ASP A 294 33.25 2.72 -36.05
C ASP A 294 32.31 2.68 -34.83
N LEU A 295 31.83 3.83 -34.34
CA LEU A 295 30.98 3.96 -33.16
C LEU A 295 29.76 3.02 -33.20
N ILE A 296 29.06 2.96 -34.34
CA ILE A 296 27.89 2.10 -34.53
C ILE A 296 28.26 0.63 -34.31
N LYS A 297 29.40 0.20 -34.87
CA LYS A 297 29.92 -1.16 -34.70
C LYS A 297 30.23 -1.44 -33.23
N ARG A 298 30.89 -0.50 -32.54
CA ARG A 298 31.21 -0.61 -31.11
C ARG A 298 29.96 -0.71 -30.23
N CYS A 299 28.93 0.11 -30.49
CA CYS A 299 27.65 0.03 -29.80
C CYS A 299 26.98 -1.34 -30.00
N ARG A 300 26.98 -1.87 -31.24
CA ARG A 300 26.45 -3.21 -31.54
C ARG A 300 27.20 -4.31 -30.81
N GLU A 301 28.53 -4.25 -30.72
CA GLU A 301 29.35 -5.21 -29.96
C GLU A 301 28.95 -5.25 -28.47
N TRP A 302 28.78 -4.08 -27.84
CA TRP A 302 28.32 -3.98 -26.45
C TRP A 302 26.91 -4.53 -26.24
N VAL A 303 25.97 -4.21 -27.12
CA VAL A 303 24.59 -4.71 -27.05
C VAL A 303 24.54 -6.22 -27.28
N SER A 304 25.25 -6.73 -28.28
CA SER A 304 25.34 -8.17 -28.56
C SER A 304 25.96 -8.96 -27.39
N CYS A 305 27.00 -8.40 -26.75
CA CYS A 305 27.59 -8.97 -25.55
C CYS A 305 26.60 -8.98 -24.37
N ASN A 306 25.86 -7.89 -24.18
CA ASN A 306 24.81 -7.82 -23.15
C ASN A 306 23.67 -8.81 -23.42
N ASP A 307 23.24 -8.95 -24.66
CA ASP A 307 22.16 -9.87 -25.04
C ASP A 307 22.57 -11.34 -24.82
N SER A 308 23.82 -11.68 -25.17
CA SER A 308 24.37 -13.03 -25.01
C SER A 308 24.56 -13.42 -23.54
N HIS A 309 25.11 -12.51 -22.72
CA HIS A 309 25.49 -12.80 -21.34
C HIS A 309 24.50 -12.30 -20.29
N GLN A 310 23.53 -11.49 -20.70
CA GLN A 310 22.46 -11.01 -19.84
C GLN A 310 22.97 -10.19 -18.62
N TYR A 311 24.08 -9.45 -18.81
CA TYR A 311 24.75 -8.66 -17.75
C TYR A 311 23.86 -7.56 -17.16
N TYR A 312 23.18 -6.80 -18.02
CA TYR A 312 22.28 -5.72 -17.64
C TYR A 312 20.89 -5.99 -18.20
N LYS A 313 19.89 -5.98 -17.31
CA LYS A 313 18.48 -6.18 -17.65
C LYS A 313 17.66 -4.99 -17.21
N ALA A 314 16.54 -4.79 -17.88
CA ALA A 314 15.52 -3.84 -17.49
C ALA A 314 15.27 -3.91 -15.96
N TYR A 315 15.24 -2.76 -15.31
CA TYR A 315 15.02 -2.66 -13.87
C TYR A 315 13.72 -3.39 -13.47
N CYS A 316 13.79 -4.18 -12.41
CA CYS A 316 12.70 -5.06 -11.97
C CYS A 316 12.19 -6.07 -13.04
N SER A 317 12.96 -6.35 -14.09
CA SER A 317 12.66 -7.45 -15.01
C SER A 317 12.88 -8.80 -14.37
N ARG A 318 12.06 -9.78 -14.76
CA ARG A 318 12.32 -11.18 -14.44
C ARG A 318 13.29 -11.73 -15.47
N PRO A 319 14.25 -12.61 -15.09
CA PRO A 319 14.98 -13.36 -16.09
C PRO A 319 13.96 -14.16 -16.91
N GLN A 320 13.92 -13.92 -18.22
CA GLN A 320 13.25 -14.82 -19.14
C GLN A 320 14.02 -16.13 -19.07
N ARG A 321 13.43 -17.17 -18.46
CA ARG A 321 13.98 -18.53 -18.58
C ARG A 321 13.80 -18.92 -20.05
N VAL A 322 14.80 -18.65 -20.86
CA VAL A 322 14.93 -19.29 -22.16
C VAL A 322 15.57 -20.63 -21.89
N VAL A 323 14.75 -21.56 -21.42
CA VAL A 323 15.03 -22.98 -21.58
C VAL A 323 13.68 -23.58 -21.93
N PRO A 324 13.54 -24.20 -23.12
CA PRO A 324 12.46 -25.15 -23.35
C PRO A 324 12.49 -26.11 -22.17
N HIS A 325 11.31 -26.40 -21.64
CA HIS A 325 11.12 -27.48 -20.71
C HIS A 325 11.28 -28.81 -21.47
N GLU A 326 12.49 -29.07 -21.96
CA GLU A 326 12.93 -30.44 -22.22
C GLU A 326 13.48 -30.94 -20.88
N GLU A 327 12.57 -31.55 -20.13
CA GLU A 327 12.83 -32.66 -19.22
C GLU A 327 13.96 -33.51 -19.84
N VAL A 328 15.13 -33.69 -19.20
CA VAL A 328 15.47 -35.02 -18.65
C VAL A 328 16.71 -35.01 -17.71
N PHE A 329 17.54 -33.96 -17.58
CA PHE A 329 18.82 -34.09 -16.82
C PHE A 329 18.97 -33.31 -15.49
N VAL A 330 18.17 -32.28 -15.21
CA VAL A 330 18.39 -31.40 -14.03
C VAL A 330 17.70 -31.90 -12.74
N LEU A 331 16.77 -32.85 -12.85
CA LEU A 331 16.17 -33.50 -11.68
C LEU A 331 17.15 -34.46 -10.99
N ASP A 332 18.00 -35.16 -11.76
CA ASP A 332 18.99 -36.10 -11.21
C ASP A 332 20.04 -35.39 -10.35
N ALA A 333 20.57 -34.25 -10.78
CA ALA A 333 21.56 -33.50 -10.00
C ALA A 333 21.02 -32.95 -8.67
N ASN A 334 19.78 -32.47 -8.64
CA ASN A 334 19.17 -31.97 -7.41
C ASN A 334 18.80 -33.10 -6.45
N GLU A 335 18.41 -34.26 -6.98
CA GLU A 335 18.15 -35.45 -6.16
C GLU A 335 19.45 -36.04 -5.60
N ARG A 336 20.52 -36.08 -6.40
CA ARG A 336 21.88 -36.43 -5.93
C ARG A 336 22.35 -35.51 -4.81
N LEU A 337 22.27 -34.19 -4.99
CA LEU A 337 22.65 -33.21 -3.96
C LEU A 337 21.82 -33.36 -2.67
N ARG A 338 20.53 -33.71 -2.80
CA ARG A 338 19.67 -34.01 -1.64
C ARG A 338 20.09 -35.30 -0.94
N GLN A 339 20.40 -36.34 -1.70
CA GLN A 339 20.84 -37.62 -1.14
C GLN A 339 22.21 -37.49 -0.47
N GLU A 340 23.15 -36.76 -1.07
CA GLU A 340 24.45 -36.43 -0.48
C GLU A 340 24.29 -35.65 0.83
N ALA A 341 23.40 -34.65 0.87
CA ALA A 341 23.11 -33.91 2.10
C ALA A 341 22.51 -34.82 3.20
N ARG A 342 21.57 -35.71 2.84
CA ARG A 342 20.99 -36.68 3.78
C ARG A 342 22.04 -37.68 4.29
N ASN A 343 22.90 -38.19 3.41
CA ASN A 343 23.96 -39.13 3.77
C ASN A 343 24.96 -38.49 4.75
N ARG A 344 25.41 -37.25 4.48
CA ARG A 344 26.32 -36.52 5.40
C ARG A 344 25.70 -36.29 6.77
N ILE A 345 24.44 -35.84 6.81
CA ILE A 345 23.72 -35.62 8.08
C ILE A 345 23.59 -36.93 8.87
N SER A 346 23.28 -38.04 8.20
CA SER A 346 23.16 -39.35 8.85
C SER A 346 24.50 -39.85 9.42
N LEU A 347 25.60 -39.71 8.66
CA LEU A 347 26.94 -40.10 9.12
C LEU A 347 27.39 -39.24 10.30
N CYS A 348 27.18 -37.93 10.25
CA CYS A 348 27.49 -37.05 11.38
C CYS A 348 26.66 -37.38 12.62
N ALA A 349 25.36 -37.65 12.46
CA ALA A 349 24.47 -38.01 13.57
C ALA A 349 24.92 -39.32 14.25
N LYS A 350 25.33 -40.32 13.47
CA LYS A 350 25.90 -41.57 14.00
C LYS A 350 27.24 -41.34 14.71
N ALA A 351 28.11 -40.48 14.16
CA ALA A 351 29.43 -40.21 14.73
C ALA A 351 29.39 -39.42 16.06
N ILE A 352 28.31 -38.70 16.33
CA ILE A 352 28.08 -37.97 17.59
C ILE A 352 27.05 -38.65 18.50
N ALA A 353 26.50 -39.80 18.07
CA ALA A 353 25.63 -40.63 18.90
C ALA A 353 26.38 -41.09 20.16
N GLY A 354 25.73 -41.00 21.33
CA GLY A 354 26.34 -41.36 22.62
C GLY A 354 27.24 -40.28 23.25
N GLN A 355 27.43 -39.12 22.62
CA GLN A 355 28.01 -37.97 23.31
C GLN A 355 26.99 -37.43 24.33
N ALA A 356 27.45 -36.97 25.50
CA ALA A 356 26.61 -36.43 26.57
C ALA A 356 26.00 -35.05 26.23
N ILE A 357 25.18 -35.01 25.18
CA ILE A 357 24.51 -33.83 24.65
C ILE A 357 23.06 -33.88 25.08
N THR A 358 22.69 -33.06 26.06
CA THR A 358 21.37 -33.11 26.72
C THR A 358 20.31 -32.21 26.08
N THR A 359 20.65 -31.50 24.99
CA THR A 359 19.72 -30.57 24.32
C THR A 359 19.75 -30.72 22.81
N VAL A 360 18.57 -30.66 22.18
CA VAL A 360 18.40 -30.65 20.71
C VAL A 360 19.24 -29.53 20.07
N ARG A 361 19.32 -28.37 20.72
CA ARG A 361 20.13 -27.25 20.23
C ARG A 361 21.63 -27.55 20.28
N GLY A 362 22.10 -28.18 21.36
CA GLY A 362 23.48 -28.66 21.46
C GLY A 362 23.80 -29.72 20.40
N PHE A 363 22.86 -30.62 20.13
CA PHE A 363 23.02 -31.68 19.14
C PHE A 363 23.12 -31.12 17.73
N ILE A 364 22.28 -30.14 17.38
CA ILE A 364 22.37 -29.42 16.09
C ILE A 364 23.71 -28.70 15.94
N THR A 365 24.27 -28.13 17.01
CA THR A 365 25.60 -27.50 16.98
C THR A 365 26.70 -28.53 16.74
N ALA A 366 26.70 -29.63 17.50
CA ALA A 366 27.66 -30.71 17.35
C ALA A 366 27.60 -31.36 15.95
N LEU A 367 26.41 -31.53 15.38
CA LEU A 367 26.24 -32.08 14.03
C LEU A 367 26.83 -31.15 12.96
N LYS A 368 26.70 -29.83 13.12
CA LYS A 368 27.34 -28.87 12.22
C LYS A 368 28.85 -28.87 12.33
N GLU A 369 29.38 -28.93 13.55
CA GLU A 369 30.82 -29.00 13.80
C GLU A 369 31.38 -30.30 13.22
N LYS A 370 30.72 -31.44 13.44
CA LYS A 370 31.12 -32.73 12.89
C LYS A 370 31.04 -32.78 11.37
N SER A 371 30.03 -32.14 10.76
CA SER A 371 29.92 -32.04 9.31
C SER A 371 31.02 -31.14 8.72
N LEU A 372 31.37 -30.06 9.41
CA LEU A 372 32.48 -29.20 9.02
C LEU A 372 33.83 -29.94 9.11
N GLU A 373 34.01 -30.74 10.16
CA GLU A 373 35.20 -31.59 10.36
C GLU A 373 35.33 -32.68 9.27
N LEU A 374 34.28 -33.47 9.04
CA LEU A 374 34.33 -34.61 8.11
C LEU A 374 34.22 -34.23 6.63
N PHE A 375 33.53 -33.13 6.30
CA PHE A 375 33.16 -32.80 4.93
C PHE A 375 33.50 -31.36 4.51
N GLY A 376 34.24 -30.61 5.34
CA GLY A 376 34.64 -29.22 5.06
C GLY A 376 33.48 -28.22 4.94
N THR A 377 32.25 -28.65 5.20
CA THR A 377 31.03 -27.85 5.01
C THR A 377 29.98 -28.18 6.08
N ALA A 378 29.31 -27.15 6.61
CA ALA A 378 28.25 -27.31 7.60
C ALA A 378 26.86 -27.11 6.98
N PRO A 379 25.89 -28.02 7.23
CA PRO A 379 24.51 -27.85 6.78
C PRO A 379 23.83 -26.68 7.50
N SER A 380 22.93 -25.98 6.80
CA SER A 380 22.13 -24.93 7.42
C SER A 380 21.15 -25.51 8.44
N THR A 381 20.77 -24.71 9.45
CA THR A 381 19.78 -25.12 10.45
C THR A 381 18.45 -25.55 9.81
N ALA A 382 18.02 -24.84 8.76
CA ALA A 382 16.80 -25.17 8.01
C ALA A 382 16.90 -26.55 7.31
N THR A 383 18.07 -26.91 6.80
CA THR A 383 18.30 -28.23 6.18
C THR A 383 18.23 -29.34 7.22
N LEU A 384 18.79 -29.12 8.41
CA LEU A 384 18.73 -30.08 9.52
C LEU A 384 17.29 -30.31 10.01
N TYR A 385 16.50 -29.25 10.19
CA TYR A 385 15.08 -29.40 10.56
C TYR A 385 14.24 -30.06 9.46
N LYS A 386 14.59 -29.84 8.19
CA LYS A 386 13.91 -30.49 7.06
C LYS A 386 14.17 -32.01 7.01
N HIS A 387 15.34 -32.44 7.46
CA HIS A 387 15.76 -33.83 7.54
C HIS A 387 15.85 -34.30 8.99
N ARG A 388 14.85 -33.95 9.81
CA ARG A 388 14.81 -34.31 11.23
C ARG A 388 14.67 -35.82 11.44
N ASP A 389 14.02 -36.49 10.49
CA ASP A 389 13.76 -37.92 10.44
C ASP A 389 15.01 -38.81 10.50
N ILE A 390 16.20 -38.27 10.17
CA ILE A 390 17.46 -39.05 10.10
C ILE A 390 18.40 -38.82 11.28
N TRP A 391 18.07 -37.91 12.20
CA TRP A 391 18.90 -37.66 13.39
C TRP A 391 18.10 -37.56 14.69
N GLU A 392 16.77 -37.44 14.63
CA GLU A 392 15.88 -37.52 15.79
C GLU A 392 15.97 -38.92 16.43
N GLY A 393 16.19 -38.96 17.75
CA GLY A 393 16.44 -40.16 18.55
C GLY A 393 17.90 -40.31 18.99
N TYR A 394 18.87 -39.78 18.25
CA TYR A 394 20.29 -39.82 18.63
C TYR A 394 20.65 -38.83 19.74
N GLU A 395 19.81 -37.82 19.98
CA GLU A 395 19.96 -36.84 21.06
C GLU A 395 19.67 -37.40 22.47
N THR A 396 19.21 -38.65 22.57
CA THR A 396 18.84 -39.29 23.86
C THR A 396 19.33 -40.73 24.03
N ALA A 397 20.07 -41.29 23.07
CA ALA A 397 20.42 -42.71 23.05
C ALA A 397 21.89 -42.98 23.41
N ASP A 398 22.11 -43.80 24.45
CA ASP A 398 23.36 -44.51 24.70
C ASP A 398 23.41 -45.71 23.73
N VAL A 399 24.27 -45.66 22.71
CA VAL A 399 24.41 -46.76 21.73
C VAL A 399 25.88 -47.17 21.66
N GLU A 400 26.17 -48.45 21.93
CA GLU A 400 27.48 -49.06 21.71
C GLU A 400 27.81 -49.07 20.21
N LEU A 401 28.97 -48.49 19.84
CA LEU A 401 29.45 -48.40 18.46
C LEU A 401 30.10 -49.71 18.01
N ASP A 402 29.67 -50.22 16.85
CA ASP A 402 30.38 -51.27 16.11
C ASP A 402 31.23 -50.62 15.01
N THR A 403 32.56 -50.69 15.15
CA THR A 403 33.56 -49.89 14.42
C THR A 403 33.88 -50.38 13.00
N ALA A 404 33.19 -51.39 12.48
CA ALA A 404 33.56 -52.05 11.22
C ALA A 404 33.13 -51.32 9.92
N ILE A 405 32.33 -50.24 9.99
CA ILE A 405 31.70 -49.63 8.78
C ILE A 405 32.51 -48.45 8.20
N ILE A 406 33.51 -47.93 8.91
CA ILE A 406 34.21 -46.69 8.52
C ILE A 406 35.29 -46.93 7.44
N GLU A 407 35.87 -48.12 7.34
CA GLU A 407 37.02 -48.36 6.45
C GLU A 407 36.63 -48.56 4.97
N ASP A 408 35.41 -49.01 4.65
CA ASP A 408 35.01 -49.35 3.28
C ASP A 408 34.68 -48.11 2.41
N SER A 409 34.48 -46.95 3.02
CA SER A 409 34.07 -45.71 2.30
C SER A 409 35.23 -44.75 1.99
N LEU A 410 36.45 -45.02 2.46
CA LEU A 410 37.60 -44.13 2.31
C LEU A 410 38.50 -44.48 1.10
N GLU A 411 38.29 -45.62 0.43
CA GLU A 411 39.18 -46.08 -0.66
C GLU A 411 38.79 -45.59 -2.07
N THR A 412 37.64 -44.92 -2.27
CA THR A 412 37.18 -44.55 -3.63
C THR A 412 37.58 -43.16 -4.14
N GLU A 413 38.41 -42.40 -3.44
CA GLU A 413 38.85 -41.06 -3.90
C GLU A 413 40.37 -41.01 -4.13
N ASN A 414 40.86 -41.69 -5.16
CA ASN A 414 42.16 -41.37 -5.77
C ASN A 414 42.12 -41.60 -7.29
N ASN A 415 42.66 -40.63 -8.04
CA ASN A 415 42.74 -40.48 -9.50
C ASN A 415 41.44 -39.92 -10.14
N GLU A 416 41.40 -38.78 -10.85
CA GLU A 416 42.32 -38.30 -11.88
C GLU A 416 42.23 -36.76 -12.12
N GLU A 417 43.35 -36.16 -12.54
CA GLU A 417 43.53 -34.75 -12.91
C GLU A 417 42.69 -34.30 -14.11
N LEU A 418 42.27 -33.02 -14.15
CA LEU A 418 42.20 -32.24 -15.40
C LEU A 418 42.05 -30.72 -15.14
N GLY A 419 43.09 -29.96 -15.48
CA GLY A 419 42.97 -28.65 -16.15
C GLY A 419 42.75 -27.38 -15.31
N ARG A 420 43.84 -26.66 -15.03
CA ARG A 420 43.85 -25.30 -14.46
C ARG A 420 43.20 -24.26 -15.39
N PHE A 421 42.34 -23.41 -14.84
CA PHE A 421 42.19 -22.01 -15.25
C PHE A 421 41.80 -21.15 -14.03
N THR A 422 42.71 -20.29 -13.56
CA THR A 422 42.48 -19.36 -12.44
C THR A 422 42.34 -17.92 -12.96
N PRO A 423 41.20 -17.25 -12.76
CA PRO A 423 41.09 -15.80 -12.92
C PRO A 423 41.48 -15.06 -11.62
N PRO A 424 41.79 -13.75 -11.70
CA PRO A 424 42.59 -13.04 -10.70
C PRO A 424 41.85 -12.76 -9.39
N LEU A 425 42.66 -12.70 -8.32
CA LEU A 425 42.33 -12.26 -6.97
C LEU A 425 41.64 -10.88 -6.99
N ASN A 426 40.45 -10.81 -6.40
CA ASN A 426 39.82 -9.54 -6.04
C ASN A 426 40.41 -9.09 -4.69
N GLU A 427 41.32 -8.13 -4.75
CA GLU A 427 41.76 -7.38 -3.57
C GLU A 427 40.63 -6.48 -3.06
N GLY A 428 40.36 -6.57 -1.76
CA GLY A 428 39.96 -5.44 -0.92
C GLY A 428 38.53 -4.93 -1.03
N PHE A 429 37.63 -5.44 -0.17
CA PHE A 429 36.72 -4.57 0.57
C PHE A 429 36.44 -5.15 1.95
N VAL A 430 37.11 -4.59 2.94
CA VAL A 430 36.89 -4.82 4.37
C VAL A 430 35.51 -4.27 4.75
N ASN A 431 34.72 -5.05 5.47
CA ASN A 431 33.38 -4.70 5.95
C ASN A 431 33.47 -3.97 7.31
N PRO A 432 33.20 -2.64 7.40
CA PRO A 432 33.29 -1.91 8.66
C PRO A 432 31.91 -1.85 9.32
N LYS A 433 31.47 -2.96 9.93
CA LYS A 433 30.31 -2.99 10.85
C LYS A 433 30.51 -3.92 12.03
N ILE A 434 31.69 -3.88 12.63
CA ILE A 434 31.92 -4.39 13.99
C ILE A 434 32.74 -3.32 14.72
N LEU A 435 32.04 -2.34 15.31
CA LEU A 435 32.49 -1.57 16.47
C LEU A 435 31.36 -0.60 16.87
N GLN A 436 31.11 -0.53 18.18
CA GLN A 436 30.14 0.33 18.90
C GLN A 436 28.72 -0.21 19.11
N LYS A 437 28.60 -1.15 20.07
CA LYS A 437 27.50 -1.15 21.03
C LYS A 437 28.04 -1.52 22.41
N THR A 438 28.44 -0.50 23.17
CA THR A 438 28.63 -0.58 24.63
C THR A 438 28.31 0.78 25.25
N GLY A 439 27.39 0.79 26.22
CA GLY A 439 27.04 1.94 27.10
C GLY A 439 25.95 2.84 26.52
N GLY A 440 24.94 3.32 27.25
CA GLY A 440 24.62 3.27 28.67
C GLY A 440 23.25 3.91 28.89
N VAL A 441 22.63 3.60 30.03
CA VAL A 441 21.33 4.08 30.51
C VAL A 441 21.51 5.42 31.23
N GLY A 442 20.59 6.39 31.04
CA GLY A 442 20.29 7.42 32.05
C GLY A 442 20.00 8.85 31.53
N GLY A 443 18.94 9.46 32.07
CA GLY A 443 18.85 10.92 32.35
C GLY A 443 18.02 11.79 31.41
N GLY A 444 16.93 12.38 31.91
CA GLY A 444 16.13 13.40 31.22
C GLY A 444 16.64 14.84 31.41
N PHE A 445 16.10 15.77 30.62
CA PHE A 445 16.12 17.22 30.87
C PHE A 445 14.93 17.89 30.15
N GLU A 446 14.15 18.67 30.92
CA GLU A 446 13.18 19.65 30.43
C GLU A 446 13.93 20.89 29.90
N ASP A 447 13.46 21.49 28.81
CA ASP A 447 13.95 22.81 28.37
C ASP A 447 12.77 23.76 28.07
N ASN A 448 12.86 24.95 28.65
CA ASN A 448 11.76 25.87 28.95
C ASN A 448 12.00 27.22 28.25
N THR A 449 12.16 27.20 26.91
CA THR A 449 12.61 28.37 26.11
C THR A 449 11.59 28.94 25.12
N ASN A 450 10.31 28.54 25.17
CA ASN A 450 9.35 28.86 24.10
C ASN A 450 8.24 29.90 24.44
N VAL A 451 8.19 30.43 25.66
CA VAL A 451 7.04 31.24 26.13
C VAL A 451 6.87 32.60 25.40
N PRO A 452 7.93 33.39 25.12
CA PRO A 452 7.76 34.71 24.48
C PRO A 452 7.33 34.65 23.01
N ARG A 453 7.67 33.56 22.29
CA ARG A 453 7.30 33.36 20.88
C ARG A 453 5.83 32.97 20.70
N VAL A 454 5.23 32.37 21.72
CA VAL A 454 3.82 31.96 21.71
C VAL A 454 2.90 33.17 21.93
N ALA A 455 3.23 34.06 22.86
CA ALA A 455 2.42 35.26 23.13
C ALA A 455 2.29 36.18 21.90
N ASN A 456 3.40 36.42 21.18
CA ASN A 456 3.41 37.25 19.97
C ASN A 456 2.62 36.62 18.80
N ARG A 457 2.55 35.29 18.75
CA ARG A 457 1.71 34.57 17.77
C ARG A 457 0.22 34.66 18.10
N ILE A 458 -0.14 34.67 19.38
CA ILE A 458 -1.52 34.82 19.83
C ILE A 458 -2.04 36.23 19.50
N GLU A 459 -1.25 37.28 19.74
CA GLU A 459 -1.65 38.65 19.37
C GLU A 459 -1.86 38.82 17.86
N LYS A 460 -0.97 38.26 17.03
CA LYS A 460 -1.13 38.29 15.57
C LYS A 460 -2.38 37.56 15.11
N ALA A 461 -2.73 36.45 15.76
CA ALA A 461 -3.94 35.69 15.44
C ALA A 461 -5.21 36.46 15.81
N LYS A 462 -5.24 37.12 16.97
CA LYS A 462 -6.35 37.99 17.38
C LYS A 462 -6.57 39.13 16.40
N ALA A 463 -5.51 39.85 16.01
CA ALA A 463 -5.60 40.94 15.04
C ALA A 463 -6.15 40.49 13.67
N LEU A 464 -5.80 39.27 13.23
CA LEU A 464 -6.27 38.69 11.97
C LEU A 464 -7.75 38.31 12.01
N VAL A 465 -8.22 37.82 13.15
CA VAL A 465 -9.63 37.54 13.39
C VAL A 465 -10.42 38.84 13.42
N ASP A 466 -9.96 39.85 14.15
CA ASP A 466 -10.61 41.16 14.25
C ASP A 466 -10.73 41.86 12.88
N GLU A 467 -9.67 41.81 12.06
CA GLU A 467 -9.70 42.38 10.71
C GLU A 467 -10.70 41.67 9.79
N ARG A 468 -10.84 40.34 9.93
CA ARG A 468 -11.78 39.54 9.13
C ARG A 468 -13.23 39.76 9.56
N VAL A 469 -13.48 39.89 10.86
CA VAL A 469 -14.80 40.28 11.40
C VAL A 469 -15.19 41.67 10.90
N ARG A 470 -14.26 42.63 10.91
CA ARG A 470 -14.50 43.98 10.39
C ARG A 470 -14.86 43.99 8.90
N LYS A 471 -14.10 43.28 8.05
CA LYS A 471 -14.39 43.16 6.60
C LYS A 471 -15.72 42.47 6.33
N PHE A 472 -16.17 41.59 7.21
CA PHE A 472 -17.46 40.93 7.11
C PHE A 472 -18.62 41.89 7.45
N ARG A 473 -18.49 42.70 8.50
CA ARG A 473 -19.44 43.77 8.83
C ARG A 473 -19.60 44.77 7.68
N GLU A 474 -18.49 45.20 7.08
CA GLU A 474 -18.48 46.06 5.89
C GLU A 474 -19.22 45.44 4.70
N LYS A 475 -19.07 44.13 4.47
CA LYS A 475 -19.76 43.39 3.40
C LYS A 475 -21.26 43.24 3.62
N LEU A 476 -21.70 43.21 4.87
CA LEU A 476 -23.13 43.16 5.23
C LEU A 476 -23.78 44.54 5.29
N GLY A 477 -23.04 45.61 4.98
CA GLY A 477 -23.54 46.99 5.10
C GLY A 477 -23.75 47.45 6.54
N LEU A 478 -23.24 46.69 7.52
CA LEU A 478 -23.27 47.01 8.93
C LEU A 478 -22.09 47.94 9.22
N CYS A 479 -22.26 49.24 8.96
CA CYS A 479 -21.29 50.24 9.42
C CYS A 479 -21.40 50.38 10.94
N ASP A 480 -20.27 50.44 11.64
CA ASP A 480 -20.23 50.79 13.05
C ASP A 480 -20.74 52.24 13.22
N SER A 481 -22.02 52.40 13.55
CA SER A 481 -22.57 53.69 13.94
C SER A 481 -22.11 53.99 15.36
N HIS A 482 -20.92 54.58 15.49
CA HIS A 482 -20.61 55.34 16.69
C HIS A 482 -21.50 56.59 16.72
N THR A 483 -22.39 56.61 17.71
CA THR A 483 -22.87 57.78 18.45
C THR A 483 -22.85 59.11 17.68
N SER A 484 -23.97 59.48 17.07
CA SER A 484 -24.40 60.88 17.04
C SER A 484 -25.88 60.99 16.66
N SER A 485 -26.58 61.80 17.43
CA SER A 485 -27.96 62.27 17.24
C SER A 485 -28.21 62.87 15.85
N ASP A 486 -29.30 62.51 15.18
CA ASP A 486 -30.41 63.44 14.87
C ASP A 486 -31.39 62.93 13.79
N SER A 487 -32.67 62.97 14.17
CA SER A 487 -33.90 63.29 13.41
C SER A 487 -34.16 62.86 11.94
N GLN A 488 -35.32 62.21 11.80
CA GLN A 488 -36.42 62.43 10.82
C GLN A 488 -36.52 61.68 9.47
N LYS A 489 -37.60 60.88 9.41
CA LYS A 489 -38.70 60.81 8.41
C LYS A 489 -38.52 60.16 7.02
N ASN A 490 -39.33 59.11 6.84
CA ASN A 490 -40.28 58.78 5.76
C ASN A 490 -40.07 57.42 5.03
N SER A 491 -41.14 56.63 5.11
CA SER A 491 -41.52 55.35 4.46
C SER A 491 -42.04 55.58 3.01
N PRO A 492 -42.46 54.60 2.17
CA PRO A 492 -42.39 53.11 2.24
C PRO A 492 -41.82 52.45 0.96
N ILE A 493 -41.30 51.21 1.06
CA ILE A 493 -41.47 50.20 0.00
C ILE A 493 -41.75 48.85 0.66
N ASP A 494 -42.99 48.37 0.49
CA ASP A 494 -43.39 46.98 0.65
C ASP A 494 -42.65 46.11 -0.38
N GLN A 495 -42.04 45.01 0.07
CA GLN A 495 -42.14 43.71 -0.60
C GLN A 495 -41.60 42.59 0.29
N ASP A 496 -42.45 41.57 0.44
CA ASP A 496 -42.24 40.23 0.98
C ASP A 496 -40.79 39.75 1.14
N ILE A 497 -40.39 39.49 2.39
CA ILE A 497 -39.42 38.43 2.72
C ILE A 497 -40.02 37.62 3.87
N THR A 498 -40.88 36.67 3.53
CA THR A 498 -41.14 35.52 4.39
C THR A 498 -40.29 34.37 3.88
N GLY A 499 -39.24 34.03 4.64
CA GLY A 499 -38.54 32.75 4.50
C GLY A 499 -37.07 32.81 4.13
N THR A 500 -36.20 33.31 5.02
CA THR A 500 -34.74 33.04 4.92
C THR A 500 -34.00 32.88 6.27
N ASP A 501 -34.66 32.70 7.40
CA ASP A 501 -33.98 32.78 8.72
C ASP A 501 -33.57 31.42 9.35
N SER A 502 -33.24 30.40 8.56
CA SER A 502 -32.63 29.16 9.11
C SER A 502 -31.44 28.60 8.32
N VAL A 503 -31.14 29.17 7.14
CA VAL A 503 -30.05 28.71 6.27
C VAL A 503 -28.78 29.52 6.49
N LEU A 504 -28.91 30.79 6.89
CA LEU A 504 -27.77 31.68 7.16
C LEU A 504 -27.00 31.28 8.44
N ASP A 505 -27.69 30.74 9.44
CA ASP A 505 -27.09 30.38 10.74
C ASP A 505 -26.17 29.14 10.66
N ARG A 506 -26.58 28.15 9.85
CA ARG A 506 -25.83 26.89 9.70
C ARG A 506 -24.62 27.03 8.77
N GLY A 507 -24.76 27.82 7.70
CA GLY A 507 -23.67 28.13 6.78
C GLY A 507 -22.57 28.99 7.43
N TYR A 508 -22.93 29.85 8.37
CA TYR A 508 -22.01 30.69 9.15
C TYR A 508 -21.11 29.86 10.09
N LEU A 509 -21.69 28.89 10.81
CA LEU A 509 -20.95 27.99 11.71
C LEU A 509 -20.04 27.01 10.95
N GLU A 510 -20.47 26.52 9.79
CA GLU A 510 -19.64 25.66 8.92
C GLU A 510 -18.49 26.44 8.27
N PHE A 511 -18.70 27.71 7.91
CA PHE A 511 -17.65 28.57 7.37
C PHE A 511 -16.58 28.88 8.42
N LEU A 512 -16.99 29.27 9.64
CA LEU A 512 -16.05 29.50 10.76
C LEU A 512 -15.28 28.23 11.15
N SER A 513 -15.96 27.08 11.19
CA SER A 513 -15.32 25.79 11.50
C SER A 513 -14.30 25.34 10.45
N SER A 514 -14.61 25.54 9.16
CA SER A 514 -13.73 25.10 8.07
C SER A 514 -12.47 25.98 7.93
N GLU A 515 -12.60 27.30 7.99
CA GLU A 515 -11.46 28.22 7.85
C GLU A 515 -10.52 28.21 9.08
N LEU A 516 -11.05 28.10 10.30
CA LEU A 516 -10.20 28.00 11.51
C LEU A 516 -9.43 26.68 11.62
N SER A 517 -9.92 25.62 10.94
CA SER A 517 -9.28 24.30 10.97
C SER A 517 -8.08 24.14 10.04
N LEU A 518 -7.96 24.97 8.99
CA LEU A 518 -7.06 24.68 7.86
C LEU A 518 -5.65 25.27 8.00
N GLU A 519 -5.41 26.31 8.80
CA GLU A 519 -4.06 26.88 8.96
C GLU A 519 -3.49 26.87 10.39
N PHE A 520 -4.33 26.72 11.42
CA PHE A 520 -3.89 27.04 12.79
C PHE A 520 -3.41 25.84 13.64
N VAL A 521 -3.78 24.61 13.28
CA VAL A 521 -3.65 23.46 14.21
C VAL A 521 -2.36 22.66 14.03
N SER A 522 -1.57 22.91 12.99
CA SER A 522 -0.37 22.09 12.72
C SER A 522 0.84 22.40 13.62
N ASN A 523 0.85 23.50 14.38
CA ASN A 523 2.04 23.93 15.14
C ASN A 523 1.77 24.61 16.50
N VAL A 524 0.61 24.41 17.12
CA VAL A 524 0.28 24.97 18.44
C VAL A 524 0.11 23.85 19.48
N PRO A 525 0.78 23.92 20.65
CA PRO A 525 0.58 22.95 21.72
C PRO A 525 -0.89 22.82 22.12
N ARG A 526 -1.34 21.58 22.34
CA ARG A 526 -2.75 21.20 22.54
C ARG A 526 -3.49 22.03 23.59
N ASN A 527 -2.82 22.36 24.70
CA ASN A 527 -3.39 23.16 25.78
C ASN A 527 -3.71 24.62 25.37
N ILE A 528 -2.98 25.17 24.41
CA ILE A 528 -3.23 26.52 23.88
C ILE A 528 -4.36 26.49 22.84
N ALA A 529 -4.41 25.43 22.02
CA ALA A 529 -5.52 25.22 21.09
C ALA A 529 -6.86 25.06 21.84
N GLU A 530 -6.85 24.34 22.97
CA GLU A 530 -8.03 24.16 23.84
C GLU A 530 -8.47 25.49 24.51
N ALA A 531 -7.52 26.35 24.92
CA ALA A 531 -7.82 27.66 25.48
C ALA A 531 -8.39 28.65 24.44
N ILE A 532 -7.85 28.64 23.22
CA ILE A 532 -8.36 29.46 22.10
C ILE A 532 -9.77 29.01 21.70
N ALA A 533 -9.99 27.69 21.59
CA ALA A 533 -11.31 27.13 21.30
C ALA A 533 -12.35 27.50 22.38
N SER A 534 -11.95 27.47 23.65
CA SER A 534 -12.84 27.85 24.75
C SER A 534 -13.21 29.34 24.74
N SER A 535 -12.25 30.22 24.39
CA SER A 535 -12.53 31.66 24.24
C SER A 535 -13.45 31.93 23.05
N LEU A 536 -13.21 31.29 21.90
CA LEU A 536 -14.06 31.40 20.72
C LEU A 536 -15.48 30.88 20.99
N TRP A 537 -15.60 29.79 21.75
CA TRP A 537 -16.91 29.26 22.13
C TRP A 537 -17.69 30.22 23.03
N ALA A 538 -17.01 30.91 23.97
CA ALA A 538 -17.63 31.94 24.80
C ALA A 538 -18.09 33.17 23.99
N ASP A 539 -17.35 33.54 22.94
CA ASP A 539 -17.71 34.65 22.05
C ASP A 539 -18.87 34.27 21.11
N ILE A 540 -18.92 33.01 20.65
CA ILE A 540 -20.07 32.45 19.90
C ILE A 540 -21.32 32.44 20.79
N GLN A 541 -21.20 31.98 22.05
CA GLN A 541 -22.32 31.96 22.99
C GLN A 541 -22.88 33.37 23.26
N LYS A 542 -22.00 34.37 23.42
CA LYS A 542 -22.43 35.78 23.55
C LYS A 542 -23.15 36.31 22.32
N PHE A 543 -22.74 35.85 21.13
CA PHE A 543 -23.40 36.22 19.87
C PHE A 543 -24.78 35.57 19.76
N GLU A 544 -24.91 34.30 20.13
CA GLU A 544 -26.21 33.61 20.22
C GLU A 544 -27.15 34.32 21.21
N ASP A 545 -26.65 34.72 22.37
CA ASP A 545 -27.42 35.46 23.38
C ASP A 545 -27.88 36.84 22.85
N LEU A 546 -27.01 37.56 22.14
CA LEU A 546 -27.35 38.85 21.49
C LEU A 546 -28.41 38.68 20.38
N CYS A 547 -28.34 37.59 19.61
CA CYS A 547 -29.34 37.28 18.58
C CYS A 547 -30.69 36.86 19.19
N HIS A 548 -30.70 36.25 20.38
CA HIS A 548 -31.94 35.90 21.06
C HIS A 548 -32.68 37.11 21.67
N ASP A 549 -31.94 38.12 22.13
CA ASP A 549 -32.51 39.36 22.68
C ASP A 549 -33.06 40.31 21.60
N GLU A 550 -32.64 40.21 20.33
CA GLU A 550 -33.23 40.97 19.21
C GLU A 550 -34.44 40.28 18.55
N ILE A 551 -34.68 39.00 18.85
CA ILE A 551 -35.79 38.19 18.30
C ILE A 551 -36.97 38.08 19.29
N SER A 552 -36.82 38.59 20.53
CA SER A 552 -37.85 38.67 21.58
C SER A 552 -38.39 40.09 21.73
#